data_AF-A0A2T4PWT0-F1
#
_entry.id   AF-A0A2T4PWT0-F1
#
_cell.length_a   1.000
_cell.length_b   1.000
_cell.length_c   1.000
_cell.angle_alpha   90.00
_cell.angle_beta   90.00
_cell.angle_gamma   90.00
#
_symmetry.space_group_name_H-M   'P 1'
#
loop_
_entity.id
_entity.type
_entity.pdbx_description
1 polymer ?
#
loop_
_entity_poly.entity_id
_entity_poly.type
_entity_poly.pdbx_seq_one_letter_code
_entity_poly.pdbx_strand_id
1 'polypeptide(L)'
;MSEPTNKAYAKVYKSGNGQVISIKKDMLEKAGFKIGDELVMNVKGNQIVLEKPNTFKDRWRKFIEDGGEYERGEYDWGESVGREEW
;
A
#
# COMPACT_ATOMS: atom_id res chain seq x y z
N MET A 1 11.37 -16.58 14.65
CA MET A 1 12.55 -15.69 14.81
C MET A 1 12.01 -14.26 14.78
N SER A 2 12.22 -13.46 15.81
CA SER A 2 11.74 -12.07 15.83
C SER A 2 12.56 -11.21 14.88
N GLU A 3 11.90 -10.43 14.03
CA GLU A 3 12.60 -9.49 13.14
C GLU A 3 13.39 -8.45 13.95
N PRO A 4 14.60 -8.08 13.51
CA PRO A 4 15.42 -7.10 14.22
C PRO A 4 14.73 -5.72 14.21
N THR A 5 14.37 -5.23 15.39
CA THR A 5 13.78 -3.90 15.54
C THR A 5 14.88 -2.83 15.50
N ASN A 6 14.94 -2.05 14.42
CA ASN A 6 15.78 -0.84 14.38
C ASN A 6 15.09 0.27 15.19
N LYS A 7 15.69 0.70 16.30
CA LYS A 7 15.19 1.82 17.11
C LYS A 7 15.97 3.09 16.80
N ALA A 8 15.26 4.18 16.56
CA ALA A 8 15.82 5.52 16.43
C ALA A 8 14.91 6.54 17.10
N TYR A 9 15.50 7.60 17.64
CA TYR A 9 14.74 8.75 18.14
C TYR A 9 14.40 9.67 16.98
N ALA A 10 13.15 10.12 16.95
CA ALA A 10 12.64 11.14 16.04
C ALA A 10 12.16 12.35 16.84
N LYS A 11 12.14 13.52 16.22
CA LYS A 11 11.66 14.75 16.83
C LYS A 11 10.59 15.38 15.95
N VAL A 12 9.57 15.93 16.61
CA VAL A 12 8.49 16.66 15.96
C VAL A 12 8.83 18.15 15.96
N TYR A 13 8.69 18.80 14.81
CA TYR A 13 8.92 20.23 14.63
C TYR A 13 7.66 20.89 14.09
N LYS A 14 7.44 22.17 14.43
CA LYS A 14 6.40 22.99 13.81
C LYS A 14 6.82 23.34 12.38
N SER A 15 5.90 23.22 11.42
CA SER A 15 6.08 23.64 10.03
C SER A 15 4.81 24.31 9.52
N GLY A 16 4.80 25.65 9.49
CA GLY A 16 3.60 26.43 9.18
C GLY A 16 2.43 26.08 10.10
N ASN A 17 1.31 25.65 9.50
CA ASN A 17 0.11 25.18 10.20
C ASN A 17 0.16 23.68 10.58
N GLY A 18 1.23 22.98 10.21
CA GLY A 18 1.40 21.54 10.47
C GLY A 18 2.65 21.22 11.26
N GLN A 19 3.03 19.94 11.22
CA GLN A 19 4.19 19.39 11.91
C GLN A 19 4.98 18.47 10.98
N VAL A 20 6.27 18.37 11.24
CA VAL A 20 7.19 17.46 10.55
C VAL A 20 7.85 16.56 11.58
N ILE A 21 7.91 15.26 11.29
CA ILE A 21 8.69 14.29 12.07
C ILE A 21 10.01 14.09 11.34
N SER A 22 11.14 14.38 11.99
CA SER A 22 12.45 14.11 11.41
C SER A 22 12.75 12.62 11.44
N ILE A 23 12.91 12.01 10.27
CA ILE A 23 13.33 10.61 10.11
C ILE A 23 14.76 10.61 9.57
N LYS A 24 15.64 9.81 10.19
CA LYS A 24 17.02 9.68 9.71
C LYS A 24 17.05 8.95 8.37
N LYS A 25 18.00 9.34 7.50
CA LYS A 25 18.16 8.78 6.14
C LYS A 25 18.29 7.25 6.15
N ASP A 26 19.10 6.70 7.05
CA ASP A 26 19.32 5.26 7.18
C ASP A 26 18.05 4.49 7.54
N MET A 27 17.19 5.05 8.40
CA MET A 27 15.90 4.47 8.75
C MET A 27 14.93 4.47 7.57
N LEU A 28 14.91 5.58 6.81
CA LEU A 28 14.09 5.73 5.62
C LEU A 28 14.48 4.69 4.54
N GLU A 29 15.79 4.54 4.29
CA GLU A 29 16.36 3.60 3.33
C GLU A 29 16.11 2.14 3.75
N LYS A 30 16.33 1.79 5.02
CA LYS A 30 16.04 0.45 5.55
C LYS A 30 14.57 0.06 5.44
N ALA A 31 13.67 1.03 5.57
CA ALA A 31 12.24 0.84 5.38
C ALA A 31 11.82 0.87 3.89
N GLY A 32 12.76 1.02 2.96
CA GLY A 32 12.52 0.98 1.53
C GLY A 32 11.82 2.22 0.96
N PHE A 33 11.79 3.33 1.70
CA PHE A 33 11.19 4.59 1.27
C PHE A 33 12.23 5.49 0.59
N LYS A 34 11.76 6.35 -0.31
CA LYS A 34 12.57 7.37 -1.00
C LYS A 34 12.01 8.77 -0.76
N ILE A 35 12.87 9.79 -0.89
CA ILE A 35 12.43 11.18 -0.86
C ILE A 35 11.47 11.40 -2.04
N GLY A 36 10.27 11.91 -1.76
CA GLY A 36 9.21 12.12 -2.75
C GLY A 36 8.21 10.97 -2.86
N ASP A 37 8.39 9.85 -2.15
CA ASP A 37 7.36 8.81 -2.05
C ASP A 37 6.09 9.41 -1.42
N GLU A 38 4.94 9.21 -2.08
CA GLU A 38 3.63 9.46 -1.47
C GLU A 38 3.27 8.31 -0.54
N LEU A 39 2.73 8.62 0.63
CA LEU A 39 2.41 7.63 1.68
C LEU A 39 0.97 7.77 2.13
N VAL A 40 0.38 6.62 2.50
CA VAL A 40 -0.89 6.59 3.22
C VAL A 40 -0.57 6.62 4.71
N MET A 41 -1.21 7.54 5.44
CA MET A 41 -1.05 7.69 6.87
C MET A 41 -2.32 7.27 7.60
N ASN A 42 -2.19 6.34 8.55
CA ASN A 42 -3.27 5.85 9.38
C ASN A 42 -2.93 6.02 10.87
N VAL A 43 -3.94 6.32 11.69
CA VAL A 43 -3.80 6.34 13.15
C VAL A 43 -4.50 5.12 13.73
N LYS A 44 -3.75 4.28 14.45
CA LYS A 44 -4.27 3.09 15.14
C LYS A 44 -3.94 3.21 16.63
N GLY A 45 -4.93 3.65 17.42
CA GLY A 45 -4.74 3.95 18.84
C GLY A 45 -3.70 5.06 19.02
N ASN A 46 -2.57 4.73 19.66
CA ASN A 46 -1.48 5.67 19.93
C ASN A 46 -0.33 5.56 18.90
N GLN A 47 -0.57 4.91 17.76
CA GLN A 47 0.44 4.70 16.72
C GLN A 47 0.05 5.41 15.42
N ILE A 48 1.02 6.06 14.79
CA ILE A 48 0.93 6.52 13.41
C ILE A 48 1.61 5.46 12.55
N VAL A 49 0.87 4.92 11.59
CA VAL A 49 1.35 3.92 10.64
C VAL A 49 1.43 4.56 9.26
N LEU A 50 2.63 4.54 8.67
CA LEU A 50 2.92 5.06 7.34
C LEU A 50 3.21 3.89 6.40
N GLU A 51 2.44 3.79 5.33
CA GLU A 51 2.51 2.69 4.37
C GLU A 51 2.63 3.24 2.96
N LYS A 52 3.35 2.55 2.08
CA LYS A 52 3.29 2.87 0.65
C LYS A 52 1.86 2.62 0.17
N PRO A 53 1.30 3.50 -0.68
CA PRO A 53 0.00 3.26 -1.27
C PRO A 53 0.04 1.92 -1.99
N ASN A 54 -0.88 1.04 -1.61
CA ASN A 54 -1.09 -0.22 -2.29
C ASN A 54 -2.29 -0.07 -3.21
N THR A 55 -2.13 0.70 -4.30
CA THR A 55 -3.24 0.97 -5.21
C THR A 55 -3.61 -0.30 -5.98
N PHE A 56 -4.80 -0.33 -6.58
CA PHE A 56 -5.15 -1.42 -7.50
C PHE A 56 -4.10 -1.57 -8.60
N LYS A 57 -3.60 -0.45 -9.14
CA LYS A 57 -2.57 -0.45 -10.18
C LYS A 57 -1.27 -1.11 -9.70
N ASP A 58 -0.86 -0.85 -8.46
CA ASP A 58 0.34 -1.47 -7.89
C ASP A 58 0.16 -2.97 -7.65
N ARG A 59 -1.01 -3.37 -7.14
CA ARG A 59 -1.37 -4.78 -6.97
C ARG A 59 -1.43 -5.52 -8.29
N TRP A 60 -2.06 -4.91 -9.29
CA TRP A 60 -2.20 -5.49 -10.61
C TRP A 60 -0.84 -5.65 -11.30
N ARG A 61 0.02 -4.63 -11.26
CA ARG A 61 1.38 -4.73 -11.78
C ARG A 61 2.15 -5.85 -11.11
N LYS A 62 2.09 -5.93 -9.77
CA LYS A 62 2.75 -7.00 -9.02
C LYS A 62 2.21 -8.39 -9.38
N PHE A 63 0.88 -8.53 -9.52
CA PHE A 63 0.25 -9.78 -9.94
C PHE A 63 0.78 -10.26 -11.29
N ILE A 64 0.90 -9.37 -12.29
CA ILE A 64 1.48 -9.71 -13.59
C ILE A 64 2.97 -10.03 -13.49
N GLU A 65 3.76 -9.24 -12.74
CA GLU A 65 5.20 -9.48 -12.53
C GLU A 65 5.49 -10.82 -11.83
N ASP A 66 4.63 -11.23 -10.89
CA ASP A 66 4.74 -12.50 -10.16
C ASP A 66 4.23 -13.71 -11.01
N GLY A 67 3.93 -13.51 -12.30
CA GLY A 67 3.48 -14.56 -13.22
C GLY A 67 1.99 -14.89 -13.12
N GLY A 68 1.20 -13.99 -12.54
CA GLY A 68 -0.25 -14.11 -12.50
C GLY A 68 -0.85 -13.99 -13.90
N GLU A 69 -1.60 -15.00 -14.31
CA GLU A 69 -2.36 -15.01 -15.55
C GLU A 69 -3.84 -14.75 -15.25
N TYR A 70 -4.49 -13.96 -16.10
CA TYR A 70 -5.94 -13.80 -16.06
C TYR A 70 -6.58 -14.97 -16.81
N GLU A 71 -7.09 -15.94 -16.08
CA GLU A 71 -7.88 -17.02 -16.66
C GLU A 71 -9.24 -16.46 -17.09
N ARG A 72 -9.45 -16.33 -18.40
CA ARG A 72 -10.77 -16.06 -18.96
C ARG A 72 -11.52 -17.39 -19.06
N GLY A 73 -12.32 -17.71 -18.04
CA GLY A 73 -13.33 -18.74 -18.14
C GLY A 73 -14.55 -18.20 -18.90
N GLU A 74 -15.07 -18.98 -19.85
CA GLU A 74 -16.48 -18.82 -20.24
C GLU A 74 -17.33 -19.25 -19.05
N TYR A 75 -18.07 -18.29 -18.48
CA TYR A 75 -18.99 -18.58 -17.40
C TYR A 75 -20.30 -19.06 -18.03
N ASP A 76 -20.74 -20.27 -17.69
CA ASP A 76 -22.07 -20.73 -18.04
C ASP A 76 -23.08 -19.91 -17.24
N TRP A 77 -23.70 -18.94 -17.91
CA TRP A 77 -24.71 -18.06 -17.32
C TRP A 77 -26.05 -18.77 -17.09
N GLY A 78 -26.15 -20.06 -17.45
CA GLY A 78 -27.36 -20.85 -17.37
C GLY A 78 -28.30 -20.60 -18.54
N GLU A 79 -29.44 -21.29 -18.53
CA GLU A 79 -30.50 -21.09 -19.50
C GLU A 79 -31.21 -19.75 -19.28
N SER A 80 -31.70 -19.13 -20.36
CA SER A 80 -32.43 -17.87 -20.30
C SER A 80 -33.67 -17.99 -19.42
N VAL A 81 -33.76 -17.15 -18.39
CA VAL A 81 -34.91 -17.10 -17.47
C VAL A 81 -35.83 -15.93 -17.83
N GLY A 82 -36.37 -15.89 -19.06
CA GLY A 82 -37.33 -14.85 -19.44
C GLY A 82 -37.52 -14.61 -20.93
N ARG A 83 -38.03 -13.42 -21.27
CA ARG A 83 -38.22 -12.93 -22.66
C ARG A 83 -36.90 -12.40 -23.24
N GLU A 84 -35.85 -13.21 -23.21
CA GLU A 84 -34.52 -12.83 -23.74
C GLU A 84 -34.28 -13.34 -25.16
N GLU A 85 -35.31 -13.86 -25.82
CA GLU A 85 -35.31 -14.18 -27.24
C GLU A 85 -36.02 -13.04 -28.00
N TRP A 86 -35.28 -12.31 -28.84
CA TRP A 86 -35.80 -11.27 -29.74
C TRP A 86 -36.26 -11.87 -31.07
#